data_AF-A0A6G1X2D9-F1
#
_entry.id   AF-A0A6G1X2D9-F1
#
_cell.length_a   1.000
_cell.length_b   1.000
_cell.length_c   1.000
_cell.angle_alpha   90.00
_cell.angle_beta   90.00
_cell.angle_gamma   90.00
#
_symmetry.space_group_name_H-M   'P 1'
#
loop_
_entity.id
_entity.type
_entity.pdbx_description
1 polymer ?
#
loop_
_entity_poly.entity_id
_entity_poly.type
_entity_poly.pdbx_seq_one_letter_code
_entity_poly.pdbx_strand_id
1 'polypeptide(L)'
;MKDVIMLVTEIINILHDLLIEKFGVNMSDKDLHFWIIGIIGMISFFMVFYSFKLISKLKWHVSILSFIYTFTMMVVLVFAIEIQQAITNRGNKEFADAVIGLWGFIVFFTVYTFLVITIYFVSKIIKNSTYKKDIEYTKRTERYNKQK
;
A
#
# COMPACT_ATOMS: atom_id res chain seq x y z
N MET A 1 13.35 1.32 -19.33
CA MET A 1 13.66 1.86 -17.99
C MET A 1 14.38 3.20 -18.06
N LYS A 2 15.41 3.32 -18.91
CA LYS A 2 16.11 4.58 -19.20
C LYS A 2 15.18 5.74 -19.54
N ASP A 3 14.16 5.52 -20.38
CA ASP A 3 13.25 6.59 -20.81
C ASP A 3 12.38 7.13 -19.67
N VAL A 4 11.92 6.25 -18.77
CA VAL A 4 11.16 6.64 -17.57
C VAL A 4 12.04 7.43 -16.62
N ILE A 5 13.28 6.97 -16.40
CA ILE A 5 14.23 7.67 -15.54
C ILE A 5 14.56 9.05 -16.14
N MET A 6 14.82 9.14 -17.45
CA MET A 6 15.07 10.41 -18.14
C MET A 6 13.88 11.37 -17.99
N LEU A 7 12.65 10.89 -18.19
CA LEU A 7 11.45 11.71 -18.04
C LEU A 7 11.32 12.24 -16.60
N VAL A 8 11.55 11.39 -15.60
CA VAL A 8 11.51 11.81 -14.19
C VAL A 8 12.61 12.83 -13.88
N THR A 9 13.84 12.59 -14.36
CA THR A 9 14.96 13.52 -14.18
C THR A 9 14.70 14.86 -14.87
N GLU A 10 14.11 14.87 -16.07
CA GLU A 10 13.76 16.08 -16.81
C GLU A 10 12.70 16.90 -16.07
N ILE A 11 11.66 16.25 -15.54
CA ILE A 11 10.66 16.93 -14.70
C ILE A 11 11.31 17.55 -13.46
N ILE A 12 12.21 16.82 -12.79
CA ILE A 12 12.92 17.34 -11.60
C ILE A 12 13.78 18.55 -11.99
N ASN A 13 14.48 18.50 -13.12
CA ASN A 13 15.29 19.62 -13.60
C ASN A 13 14.43 20.86 -13.92
N ILE A 14 13.27 20.68 -14.57
CA ILE A 14 12.34 21.79 -14.83
C ILE A 14 11.86 22.44 -13.53
N LEU A 15 11.51 21.61 -12.52
CA LEU A 15 11.10 22.12 -11.21
C LEU A 15 12.24 22.86 -10.50
N HIS A 16 13.47 22.35 -10.64
CA HIS A 16 14.68 22.98 -10.09
C HIS A 16 14.90 24.37 -10.70
N ASP A 17 14.81 24.48 -12.03
CA ASP A 17 15.02 25.73 -12.75
C ASP A 17 13.94 26.78 -12.43
N LEU A 18 12.66 26.36 -12.36
CA LEU A 18 11.55 27.24 -11.97
C LEU A 18 11.72 27.85 -10.56
N LEU A 19 12.36 27.11 -9.65
CA LEU A 19 12.61 27.59 -8.31
C LEU A 19 13.78 28.56 -8.26
N ILE A 20 14.85 28.30 -9.00
CA ILE A 20 15.97 29.25 -9.15
C ILE A 20 15.47 30.58 -9.68
N GLU A 21 14.64 30.55 -10.74
CA GLU A 21 14.09 31.74 -11.37
C GLU A 21 13.21 32.55 -10.40
N LYS A 22 12.41 31.87 -9.57
CA LYS A 22 11.43 32.52 -8.68
C LYS A 22 12.02 33.00 -7.35
N PHE A 23 13.05 32.31 -6.85
CA PHE A 23 13.71 32.69 -5.59
C PHE A 23 14.88 33.67 -5.80
N GLY A 24 15.40 33.82 -7.03
CA GLY A 24 16.34 34.89 -7.38
C GLY A 24 17.68 34.87 -6.64
N VAL A 25 18.01 33.76 -5.96
CA VAL A 25 19.23 33.63 -5.16
C VAL A 25 20.17 32.63 -5.84
N ASN A 26 21.47 32.95 -5.85
CA ASN A 26 22.56 31.98 -6.04
C ASN A 26 22.59 31.00 -4.86
N MET A 27 21.51 30.24 -4.65
CA MET A 27 21.45 29.17 -3.66
C MET A 27 22.33 28.02 -4.12
N SER A 28 23.07 27.41 -3.19
CA SER A 28 23.75 26.14 -3.49
C SER A 28 22.70 25.06 -3.79
N ASP A 29 23.04 24.09 -4.64
CA ASP A 29 22.21 22.89 -4.87
C ASP A 29 21.72 22.25 -3.56
N LYS A 30 22.53 22.31 -2.50
CA LYS A 30 22.17 21.81 -1.16
C LYS A 30 21.04 22.60 -0.51
N ASP A 31 21.09 23.92 -0.60
CA ASP A 31 20.08 24.82 -0.03
C ASP A 31 18.76 24.67 -0.79
N LEU A 32 18.86 24.54 -2.12
CA LEU A 32 17.70 24.33 -2.96
C LEU A 32 17.04 22.96 -2.70
N HIS A 33 17.84 21.89 -2.56
CA HIS A 33 17.31 20.57 -2.18
C HIS A 33 16.63 20.59 -0.81
N PHE A 34 17.18 21.32 0.18
CA PHE A 34 16.56 21.45 1.49
C PHE A 34 15.13 22.00 1.38
N TRP A 35 14.95 23.11 0.65
CA TRP A 35 13.64 23.73 0.47
C TRP A 35 12.70 22.89 -0.39
N ILE A 36 13.18 22.34 -1.50
CA ILE A 36 12.38 21.49 -2.40
C ILE A 36 11.85 20.26 -1.66
N ILE A 37 12.76 19.48 -1.07
CA ILE A 37 12.39 18.23 -0.41
C ILE A 37 11.56 18.53 0.85
N GLY A 38 11.86 19.61 1.57
CA GLY A 38 11.08 20.05 2.72
C GLY A 38 9.63 20.39 2.35
N ILE A 39 9.43 21.22 1.32
CA ILE A 39 8.09 21.65 0.88
C ILE A 39 7.32 20.47 0.26
N ILE A 40 7.92 19.73 -0.67
CA ILE A 40 7.30 18.56 -1.29
C ILE A 40 6.97 17.51 -0.22
N GLY A 41 7.86 17.29 0.74
CA GLY A 41 7.66 16.38 1.86
C GLY A 41 6.46 16.77 2.72
N MET A 42 6.33 18.05 3.09
CA MET A 42 5.19 18.53 3.88
C MET A 42 3.86 18.44 3.12
N ILE A 43 3.84 18.82 1.84
CA ILE A 43 2.64 18.70 0.99
C ILE A 43 2.23 17.22 0.89
N SER A 44 3.19 16.34 0.61
CA SER A 44 2.98 14.90 0.52
C SER A 44 2.48 14.33 1.84
N PHE A 45 3.03 14.76 2.97
CA PHE A 45 2.59 14.36 4.29
C PHE A 45 1.11 14.70 4.51
N PHE A 46 0.67 15.92 4.24
CA PHE A 46 -0.73 16.30 4.41
C PHE A 46 -1.66 15.52 3.49
N MET A 47 -1.25 15.27 2.24
CA MET A 47 -2.00 14.46 1.29
C MET A 47 -2.16 13.01 1.76
N VAL A 48 -1.07 12.37 2.20
CA VAL A 48 -1.07 11.01 2.74
C VAL A 48 -1.87 10.95 4.04
N PHE A 49 -1.67 11.90 4.95
CA PHE A 49 -2.39 11.99 6.21
C PHE A 49 -3.90 12.06 6.01
N TYR A 50 -4.37 12.93 5.10
CA TYR A 50 -5.79 13.04 4.79
C TYR A 50 -6.33 11.74 4.16
N SER A 51 -5.58 11.15 3.22
CA SER A 51 -5.94 9.88 2.59
C SER A 51 -6.07 8.75 3.62
N PHE A 52 -5.13 8.65 4.56
CA PHE A 52 -5.15 7.63 5.61
C PHE A 52 -6.27 7.87 6.61
N LYS A 53 -6.59 9.13 6.91
CA LYS A 53 -7.76 9.49 7.71
C LYS A 53 -9.09 9.12 7.03
N LEU A 54 -9.14 9.12 5.69
CA LEU A 54 -10.29 8.63 4.95
C LEU A 54 -10.38 7.10 5.01
N ILE A 55 -9.25 6.43 4.80
CA ILE A 55 -9.16 4.96 4.86
C ILE A 55 -9.47 4.44 6.27
N SER A 56 -9.09 5.14 7.33
CA SER A 56 -9.33 4.73 8.73
C SER A 56 -10.81 4.58 9.09
N LYS A 57 -11.72 5.16 8.30
CA LYS A 57 -13.17 4.99 8.46
C LYS A 57 -13.69 3.66 7.89
N LEU A 58 -12.88 2.92 7.13
CA LEU A 58 -13.25 1.62 6.56
C LEU A 58 -13.07 0.50 7.59
N LYS A 59 -13.89 -0.56 7.47
CA LYS A 59 -13.85 -1.72 8.39
C LYS A 59 -12.49 -2.44 8.40
N TRP A 60 -11.81 -2.49 7.27
CA TRP A 60 -10.54 -3.21 7.08
C TRP A 60 -9.34 -2.27 6.94
N HIS A 61 -9.43 -1.08 7.54
CA HIS A 61 -8.45 -0.02 7.37
C HIS A 61 -7.02 -0.44 7.70
N VAL A 62 -6.80 -1.22 8.76
CA VAL A 62 -5.46 -1.69 9.14
C VAL A 62 -4.85 -2.52 8.00
N SER A 63 -5.58 -3.50 7.48
CA SER A 63 -5.09 -4.35 6.38
C SER A 63 -4.85 -3.55 5.09
N ILE A 64 -5.71 -2.58 4.78
CA ILE A 64 -5.56 -1.71 3.61
C ILE A 64 -4.31 -0.83 3.76
N LEU A 65 -4.12 -0.20 4.93
CA LEU A 65 -2.96 0.63 5.21
C LEU A 65 -1.66 -0.19 5.19
N SER A 66 -1.67 -1.39 5.77
CA SER A 66 -0.54 -2.32 5.69
C SER A 66 -0.21 -2.69 4.24
N PHE A 67 -1.21 -2.98 3.41
CA PHE A 67 -1.00 -3.25 1.99
C PHE A 67 -0.41 -2.04 1.26
N ILE A 68 -0.98 -0.83 1.42
CA ILE A 68 -0.48 0.38 0.76
C ILE A 68 0.97 0.67 1.15
N TYR A 69 1.28 0.56 2.45
CA TYR A 69 2.63 0.81 2.95
C TYR A 69 3.63 -0.21 2.41
N THR A 70 3.30 -1.50 2.50
CA THR A 70 4.17 -2.58 1.99
C THR A 70 4.33 -2.52 0.47
N PHE A 71 3.26 -2.24 -0.28
CA PHE A 71 3.31 -2.05 -1.72
C PHE A 71 4.21 -0.89 -2.12
N THR A 72 4.07 0.27 -1.47
CA THR A 72 4.95 1.43 -1.69
C THR A 72 6.42 1.07 -1.43
N MET A 73 6.69 0.32 -0.36
CA MET A 73 8.04 -0.18 -0.07
C MET A 73 8.55 -1.14 -1.15
N MET A 74 7.69 -2.03 -1.67
CA MET A 74 8.06 -2.94 -2.77
C MET A 74 8.40 -2.17 -4.04
N VAL A 75 7.64 -1.11 -4.37
CA VAL A 75 7.96 -0.22 -5.50
C VAL A 75 9.36 0.35 -5.36
N VAL A 76 9.68 0.93 -4.21
CA VAL A 76 11.03 1.50 -3.96
C VAL A 76 12.12 0.42 -4.04
N LEU A 77 11.90 -0.75 -3.45
CA LEU A 77 12.89 -1.84 -3.46
C LEU A 77 13.15 -2.39 -4.86
N VAL A 78 12.10 -2.62 -5.64
CA VAL A 78 12.23 -3.11 -7.01
C VAL A 78 13.02 -2.11 -7.85
N PHE A 79 12.65 -0.82 -7.81
CA PHE A 79 13.42 0.20 -8.51
C PHE A 79 14.88 0.31 -8.03
N ALA A 80 15.13 0.17 -6.73
CA ALA A 80 16.50 0.19 -6.20
C ALA A 80 17.35 -0.98 -6.76
N ILE A 81 16.78 -2.19 -6.83
CA ILE A 81 17.44 -3.36 -7.41
C ILE A 81 17.72 -3.14 -8.90
N GLU A 82 16.72 -2.67 -9.64
CA GLU A 82 16.81 -2.45 -11.08
C GLU A 82 17.82 -1.34 -11.45
N ILE A 83 17.87 -0.25 -10.68
CA ILE A 83 18.89 0.80 -10.83
C ILE A 83 20.29 0.23 -10.56
N GLN A 84 20.45 -0.58 -9.52
CA GLN A 84 21.74 -1.21 -9.19
C GLN A 84 22.19 -2.19 -10.28
N GLN A 85 21.27 -2.99 -10.83
CA GLN A 85 21.52 -3.86 -11.97
C GLN A 85 21.86 -3.05 -13.23
N ALA A 86 21.22 -1.90 -13.40
CA ALA A 86 21.51 -0.97 -14.48
C ALA A 86 22.93 -0.41 -14.41
N ILE A 87 23.43 -0.06 -13.23
CA ILE A 87 24.79 0.45 -13.04
C ILE A 87 25.82 -0.67 -13.19
N THR A 88 25.54 -1.86 -12.66
CA THR A 88 26.48 -2.99 -12.65
C THR A 88 26.53 -3.80 -13.96
N ASN A 89 25.74 -3.41 -14.97
CA ASN A 89 25.61 -4.14 -16.25
C ASN A 89 25.26 -5.62 -16.07
N ARG A 90 24.39 -5.92 -15.10
CA ARG A 90 23.89 -7.28 -14.85
C ARG A 90 22.40 -7.38 -15.17
N GLY A 91 21.99 -8.55 -15.65
CA GLY A 91 20.59 -8.81 -16.00
C GLY A 91 20.12 -8.08 -17.25
N ASN A 92 18.88 -8.38 -17.66
CA ASN A 92 18.14 -7.49 -18.54
C ASN A 92 17.57 -6.36 -17.66
N LYS A 93 17.57 -5.12 -18.17
CA LYS A 93 17.24 -3.91 -17.37
C LYS A 93 15.93 -3.32 -17.84
N GLU A 94 14.94 -4.18 -17.99
CA GLU A 94 13.67 -3.78 -18.57
C GLU A 94 12.74 -3.24 -17.49
N PHE A 95 11.93 -2.25 -17.87
CA PHE A 95 10.85 -1.81 -16.98
C PHE A 95 9.86 -2.96 -16.70
N ALA A 96 9.79 -3.93 -17.61
CA ALA A 96 9.01 -5.14 -17.44
C ALA A 96 9.47 -5.96 -16.23
N ASP A 97 10.78 -6.05 -15.95
CA ASP A 97 11.33 -6.81 -14.82
C ASP A 97 10.85 -6.21 -13.49
N ALA A 98 10.83 -4.87 -13.41
CA ALA A 98 10.27 -4.15 -12.29
C ALA A 98 8.76 -4.44 -12.10
N VAL A 99 8.00 -4.38 -13.19
CA VAL A 99 6.56 -4.63 -13.19
C VAL A 99 6.25 -6.07 -12.76
N ILE A 100 7.03 -7.04 -13.23
CA ILE A 100 6.90 -8.46 -12.87
C ILE A 100 7.22 -8.69 -11.39
N GLY A 101 8.25 -8.03 -10.85
CA GLY A 101 8.55 -8.05 -9.42
C GLY A 101 7.38 -7.58 -8.56
N LEU A 102 6.74 -6.48 -8.95
CA LEU A 102 5.54 -5.96 -8.28
C LEU A 102 4.31 -6.87 -8.46
N TRP A 103 4.15 -7.47 -9.64
CA TRP A 103 3.11 -8.46 -9.90
C TRP A 103 3.21 -9.66 -8.97
N GLY A 104 4.43 -10.14 -8.69
CA GLY A 104 4.67 -11.21 -7.72
C GLY A 104 4.05 -10.89 -6.36
N PHE A 105 4.30 -9.68 -5.83
CA PHE A 105 3.70 -9.24 -4.58
C PHE A 105 2.16 -9.23 -4.63
N ILE A 106 1.56 -8.70 -5.72
CA ILE A 106 0.10 -8.66 -5.90
C ILE A 106 -0.50 -10.07 -5.92
N VAL A 107 0.11 -11.01 -6.64
CA VAL A 107 -0.35 -12.40 -6.73
C VAL A 107 -0.30 -13.07 -5.36
N PHE A 108 0.84 -13.00 -4.65
CA PHE A 108 0.96 -13.62 -3.33
C PHE A 108 0.00 -12.99 -2.31
N PHE A 109 -0.17 -11.67 -2.35
CA PHE A 109 -1.14 -10.99 -1.48
C PHE A 109 -2.59 -11.39 -1.79
N THR A 110 -2.92 -11.62 -3.05
CA THR A 110 -4.24 -12.12 -3.47
C THR A 110 -4.50 -13.51 -2.91
N VAL A 111 -3.52 -14.42 -2.99
CA VAL A 111 -3.61 -15.77 -2.40
C VAL A 111 -3.83 -15.67 -0.89
N TYR A 112 -3.03 -14.85 -0.19
CA TYR A 112 -3.21 -14.60 1.24
C TYR A 112 -4.62 -14.10 1.58
N THR A 113 -5.11 -13.11 0.83
CA THR A 113 -6.44 -12.53 1.05
C THR A 113 -7.54 -13.58 0.86
N PHE A 114 -7.41 -14.43 -0.15
CA PHE A 114 -8.36 -15.51 -0.41
C PHE A 114 -8.40 -16.54 0.74
N LEU A 115 -7.24 -16.89 1.29
CA LEU A 115 -7.15 -17.77 2.47
C LEU A 115 -7.83 -17.15 3.70
N VAL A 116 -7.55 -15.89 4.02
CA VAL A 116 -8.16 -15.19 5.16
C VAL A 116 -9.68 -15.12 5.03
N ILE A 117 -10.18 -14.77 3.84
CA ILE A 117 -11.61 -14.70 3.56
C ILE A 117 -12.25 -16.09 3.74
N THR A 118 -11.64 -17.14 3.18
CA THR A 118 -12.14 -18.51 3.29
C THR A 118 -12.27 -18.95 4.76
N ILE A 119 -11.21 -18.74 5.56
CA ILE A 119 -11.21 -19.07 6.99
C ILE A 119 -12.28 -18.27 7.76
N TYR A 120 -12.44 -16.98 7.46
CA TYR A 120 -13.47 -16.15 8.07
C TYR A 120 -14.88 -16.67 7.78
N PHE A 121 -15.18 -17.03 6.52
CA PHE A 121 -16.48 -17.59 6.14
C PHE A 121 -16.77 -18.93 6.81
N VAL A 122 -15.80 -19.85 6.81
CA VAL A 122 -15.94 -21.16 7.48
C VAL A 122 -16.20 -20.97 8.99
N SER A 123 -15.43 -20.11 9.65
CA SER A 123 -15.60 -19.82 11.08
C SER A 123 -16.98 -19.23 11.39
N LYS A 124 -17.49 -18.35 10.51
CA LYS A 124 -18.81 -17.75 10.64
C LYS A 124 -19.93 -18.79 10.50
N ILE A 125 -19.81 -19.72 9.55
CA ILE A 125 -20.79 -20.79 9.33
C ILE A 125 -20.86 -21.71 10.56
N ILE A 126 -19.70 -22.13 11.09
CA ILE A 126 -19.63 -23.00 12.28
C ILE A 126 -20.29 -22.32 13.48
N LYS A 127 -19.96 -21.05 13.76
CA LYS A 127 -20.51 -20.31 14.90
C LYS A 127 -22.02 -20.11 14.80
N ASN A 128 -22.54 -19.86 13.59
CA ASN A 128 -23.98 -19.73 13.36
C ASN A 128 -24.72 -21.07 13.57
N SER A 129 -24.09 -22.19 13.23
CA SER A 129 -24.67 -23.52 13.46
C SER A 129 -24.75 -23.88 14.95
N THR A 130 -23.75 -23.48 15.76
CA THR A 130 -23.77 -23.71 17.21
C THR A 130 -24.84 -22.86 17.89
N TYR A 131 -24.89 -21.56 17.57
CA TYR A 131 -25.90 -20.64 18.14
C TYR A 131 -27.34 -21.09 17.87
N LYS A 132 -27.62 -21.60 16.67
CA LYS A 132 -28.97 -22.07 16.30
C LYS A 132 -29.37 -23.33 17.10
N LYS A 133 -28.42 -24.23 17.37
CA LYS A 133 -28.66 -25.44 18.19
C LYS A 133 -28.98 -25.08 19.64
N ASP A 134 -28.28 -24.11 20.22
CA ASP A 134 -28.50 -23.69 21.61
C ASP A 134 -29.90 -23.09 21.81
N ILE A 135 -30.37 -22.27 20.87
CA ILE A 135 -31.73 -21.70 20.90
C ILE A 135 -32.80 -22.80 20.79
N GLU A 136 -32.59 -23.78 19.92
CA GLU A 136 -33.52 -24.89 19.74
C GLU A 136 -33.62 -25.76 20.99
N TYR A 137 -32.48 -26.01 21.65
CA TYR A 137 -32.43 -26.72 22.93
C TYR A 137 -33.24 -25.97 24.00
N THR A 138 -32.98 -24.68 24.21
CA THR A 138 -33.69 -23.87 25.22
C THR A 138 -35.20 -23.86 25.00
N LYS A 139 -35.67 -23.68 23.75
CA LYS A 139 -37.11 -23.72 23.42
C LYS A 139 -37.74 -25.08 23.70
N ARG A 140 -36.99 -26.17 23.53
CA ARG A 140 -37.49 -27.53 23.79
C ARG A 140 -37.65 -27.78 25.29
N THR A 141 -36.69 -27.31 26.09
CA THR A 141 -36.72 -27.41 27.56
C THR A 141 -37.84 -26.59 28.17
N GLU A 142 -38.08 -25.37 27.67
CA GLU A 142 -39.21 -24.53 28.11
C GLU A 142 -40.58 -25.15 27.82
N ARG A 143 -40.75 -25.79 26.65
CA ARG A 143 -42.00 -26.50 26.32
C ARG A 143 -42.25 -27.69 27.25
N TYR A 144 -41.21 -28.46 27.55
CA TYR A 144 -41.30 -29.60 28.47
C TYR A 144 -41.71 -29.14 29.88
N ASN A 145 -41.11 -28.07 30.39
CA ASN A 145 -41.42 -27.54 31.72
C ASN A 145 -42.82 -26.92 31.82
N LYS A 146 -43.40 -26.45 30.71
CA LYS A 146 -44.78 -25.91 30.67
C LYS A 146 -45.88 -26.98 30.68
N GLN A 147 -45.54 -28.22 30.41
CA GLN A 147 -46.50 -29.35 30.36
C GLN A 147 -46.56 -30.14 31.66
N LYS A 148 -45.79 -29.73 32.68
CA LYS A 148 -45.69 -30.36 34.00
C LYS A 148 -46.36 -29.46 35.02
#